data_AF-A0A2M7F9M2-F1
#
_entry.id   AF-A0A2M7F9M2-F1
#
_cell.length_a   1.000
_cell.length_b   1.000
_cell.length_c   1.000
_cell.angle_alpha   90.00
_cell.angle_beta   90.00
_cell.angle_gamma   90.00
#
_symmetry.space_group_name_H-M   'P 1'
#
loop_
_entity.id
_entity.type
_entity.pdbx_description
1 polymer ?
#
loop_
_entity_poly.entity_id
_entity_poly.type
_entity_poly.pdbx_seq_one_letter_code
_entity_poly.pdbx_strand_id
1 'polypeptide(L)'
;MILIYPPVAKASEPPAGMAKLSGSLKHHGVACRLLDANLEGLLYLLGRPQPSSDTWTNRAVRHRSAHLASLKDRRTYLNPDRYKRSVLDLNRVLEKAADKYTATVGLTNYQGKEFSPLSSRDLIRASERPDLNPFYPYFRSRLLGLLQENQPSIIGFSLNYLSQALCTFAMIGFLREACTGLRLVLGGGLITSWMKRPGWQNPFRGLVDHLISGPGEAPLLTLAGMNEMQNGGSMPDYAGLPVQDYLSPGFVLPYSGSSGCHFRRCAFCP
;
A
#
# COMPACT_ATOMS: atom_id res chain seq x y z
N MET A 1 13.61 10.30 4.80
CA MET A 1 12.23 10.25 4.24
C MET A 1 11.58 8.91 4.51
N ILE A 2 10.25 8.81 4.43
CA ILE A 2 9.52 7.54 4.53
C ILE A 2 8.76 7.30 3.23
N LEU A 3 8.88 6.11 2.66
CA LEU A 3 8.04 5.65 1.55
C LEU A 3 7.07 4.59 2.06
N ILE A 4 5.80 4.75 1.73
CA ILE A 4 4.69 3.92 2.21
C ILE A 4 4.03 3.23 1.02
N TYR A 5 3.87 1.91 1.14
CA TYR A 5 3.01 1.12 0.28
C TYR A 5 1.66 0.87 1.00
N PRO A 6 0.58 1.59 0.62
CA PRO A 6 -0.67 1.61 1.37
C PRO A 6 -1.54 0.35 1.14
N PRO A 7 -2.40 -0.05 2.09
CA PRO A 7 -3.42 -1.08 1.86
C PRO A 7 -4.50 -0.61 0.88
N VAL A 8 -5.21 -1.46 0.13
CA VAL A 8 -5.04 -2.92 0.03
C VAL A 8 -4.51 -3.30 -1.35
N ALA A 9 -3.50 -4.16 -1.37
CA ALA A 9 -2.96 -4.81 -2.56
C ALA A 9 -2.64 -6.27 -2.21
N LYS A 10 -2.49 -7.12 -3.22
CA LYS A 10 -2.07 -8.51 -3.01
C LYS A 10 -0.68 -8.55 -2.36
N ALA A 11 -0.58 -9.16 -1.18
CA ALA A 11 0.65 -9.23 -0.41
C ALA A 11 1.44 -10.54 -0.66
N SER A 12 1.66 -10.91 -1.93
CA SER A 12 2.42 -12.13 -2.29
C SER A 12 3.90 -11.88 -2.60
N GLU A 13 4.29 -10.62 -2.80
CA GLU A 13 5.66 -10.22 -3.10
C GLU A 13 5.92 -8.77 -2.62
N PRO A 14 7.19 -8.40 -2.37
CA PRO A 14 7.53 -7.03 -2.05
C PRO A 14 7.23 -6.06 -3.20
N PRO A 15 6.77 -4.83 -2.93
CA PRO A 15 6.48 -3.84 -3.97
C PRO A 15 7.75 -3.41 -4.71
N ALA A 16 7.93 -3.91 -5.94
CA ALA A 16 9.12 -3.69 -6.76
C ALA A 16 9.44 -2.19 -6.98
N GLY A 17 8.40 -1.38 -7.19
CA GLY A 17 8.55 0.07 -7.34
C GLY A 17 9.16 0.73 -6.11
N MET A 18 8.77 0.31 -4.91
CA MET A 18 9.33 0.83 -3.66
C MET A 18 10.80 0.45 -3.51
N ALA A 19 11.17 -0.79 -3.82
CA ALA A 19 12.56 -1.23 -3.79
C ALA A 19 13.43 -0.46 -4.80
N LYS A 20 12.90 -0.18 -6.00
CA LYS A 20 13.58 0.63 -7.01
C LYS A 20 13.82 2.07 -6.53
N LEU A 21 12.80 2.71 -5.96
CA LEU A 21 12.91 4.06 -5.39
C LEU A 21 13.91 4.08 -4.22
N SER A 22 13.82 3.10 -3.31
CA SER A 22 14.75 2.95 -2.19
C SER A 22 16.20 2.83 -2.65
N GLY A 23 16.45 1.99 -3.65
CA GLY A 23 17.77 1.78 -4.23
C GLY A 23 18.32 3.04 -4.86
N SER A 24 17.50 3.78 -5.60
CA SER A 24 17.86 5.06 -6.20
C SER A 24 18.21 6.11 -5.16
N LEU A 25 17.38 6.25 -4.11
CA LEU A 25 17.62 7.19 -3.01
C LEU A 25 18.89 6.85 -2.24
N LYS A 26 19.09 5.56 -1.91
CA LYS A 26 20.28 5.07 -1.20
C LYS A 26 21.56 5.28 -2.00
N HIS A 27 21.52 5.04 -3.31
CA HIS A 27 22.65 5.29 -4.20
C HIS A 27 23.12 6.75 -4.12
N HIS A 28 22.19 7.69 -3.95
CA HIS A 28 22.47 9.12 -3.80
C HIS A 28 22.64 9.58 -2.35
N GLY A 29 22.79 8.66 -1.39
CA GLY A 29 22.98 9.01 0.02
C GLY A 29 21.73 9.58 0.71
N VAL A 30 20.55 9.49 0.10
CA VAL A 30 19.29 9.95 0.72
C VAL A 30 18.76 8.86 1.64
N ALA A 31 18.72 9.16 2.95
CA ALA A 31 18.16 8.26 3.95
C ALA A 31 16.66 8.02 3.71
N CYS A 32 16.29 6.75 3.49
CA CYS A 32 14.93 6.33 3.19
C CYS A 32 14.51 5.12 4.04
N ARG A 33 13.34 5.23 4.68
CA ARG A 33 12.69 4.11 5.37
C ARG A 33 11.50 3.63 4.56
N LEU A 34 11.40 2.33 4.34
CA LEU A 34 10.24 1.70 3.71
C LEU A 34 9.24 1.23 4.76
N LEU A 35 7.95 1.41 4.46
CA LEU A 35 6.82 0.85 5.20
C LEU A 35 5.88 0.13 4.22
N ASP A 36 5.79 -1.19 4.32
CA ASP A 36 4.73 -1.95 3.67
C ASP A 36 3.49 -1.98 4.55
N ALA A 37 2.75 -0.86 4.55
CA ALA A 37 1.54 -0.73 5.35
C ALA A 37 0.43 -1.69 4.88
N ASN A 38 0.47 -2.12 3.62
CA ASN A 38 -0.43 -3.13 3.09
C ASN A 38 -0.27 -4.48 3.81
N LEU A 39 0.94 -5.03 3.84
CA LEU A 39 1.19 -6.31 4.51
C LEU A 39 0.99 -6.21 6.03
N GLU A 40 1.63 -5.21 6.67
CA GLU A 40 1.51 -5.01 8.12
C GLU A 40 0.03 -4.80 8.54
N GLY A 41 -0.73 -4.02 7.76
CA GLY A 41 -2.15 -3.75 8.02
C GLY A 41 -3.04 -4.98 7.86
N LEU A 42 -2.82 -5.80 6.82
CA LEU A 42 -3.57 -7.04 6.61
C LEU A 42 -3.31 -8.04 7.75
N LEU A 43 -2.05 -8.21 8.15
CA LEU A 43 -1.68 -9.08 9.26
C LEU A 43 -2.25 -8.57 10.59
N TYR A 44 -2.24 -7.25 10.81
CA TYR A 44 -2.86 -6.63 11.97
C TYR A 44 -4.35 -6.99 12.06
N LEU A 45 -5.12 -6.79 10.98
CA LEU A 45 -6.56 -7.10 10.98
C LEU A 45 -6.85 -8.60 11.20
N LEU A 46 -6.06 -9.48 10.58
CA LEU A 46 -6.17 -10.93 10.76
C LEU A 46 -5.88 -11.37 12.21
N GLY A 47 -4.95 -10.68 12.87
CA GLY A 47 -4.56 -10.93 14.26
C GLY A 47 -5.55 -10.43 15.31
N ARG A 48 -6.51 -9.58 14.94
CA ARG A 48 -7.47 -9.03 15.91
C ARG A 48 -8.40 -10.10 16.49
N PRO A 49 -8.77 -9.99 17.78
CA PRO A 49 -9.91 -10.72 18.31
C PRO A 49 -11.15 -10.35 17.49
N GLN A 50 -11.89 -11.38 17.08
CA GLN A 50 -13.17 -11.20 16.40
C GLN A 50 -14.29 -11.67 17.34
N PRO A 51 -15.40 -10.92 17.42
CA PRO A 51 -16.56 -11.39 18.18
C PRO A 51 -17.06 -12.70 17.58
N SER A 52 -17.52 -13.61 18.45
CA SER A 52 -18.20 -14.83 18.00
C SER A 52 -19.43 -14.42 17.20
N SER A 53 -19.56 -14.98 16.00
CA SER A 53 -20.66 -14.67 15.09
C SER A 53 -21.34 -15.97 14.68
N ASP A 54 -20.88 -16.59 13.59
CA ASP A 54 -21.44 -17.81 13.02
C ASP A 54 -20.39 -18.94 13.00
N THR A 55 -20.83 -20.18 12.78
CA THR A 55 -19.97 -21.37 12.77
C THR A 55 -18.81 -21.26 11.78
N TRP A 56 -19.03 -20.67 10.60
CA TRP A 56 -17.97 -20.49 9.60
C TRP A 56 -16.96 -19.45 10.07
N THR A 57 -17.40 -18.29 10.55
CA THR A 57 -16.53 -17.25 11.11
C THR A 57 -15.70 -17.80 12.28
N ASN A 58 -16.33 -18.51 13.22
CA ASN A 58 -15.65 -19.09 14.38
C ASN A 58 -14.58 -20.11 13.94
N ARG A 59 -14.88 -20.95 12.94
CA ARG A 59 -13.90 -21.87 12.34
C ARG A 59 -12.75 -21.11 11.67
N ALA A 60 -13.05 -20.11 10.86
CA ALA A 60 -12.06 -19.33 10.13
C ALA A 60 -11.09 -18.60 11.09
N VAL A 61 -11.64 -17.98 12.14
CA VAL A 61 -10.89 -17.31 13.22
C VAL A 61 -10.01 -18.32 13.97
N ARG A 62 -10.54 -19.51 14.30
CA ARG A 62 -9.77 -20.56 14.99
C ARG A 62 -8.58 -21.06 14.16
N HIS A 63 -8.75 -21.20 12.84
CA HIS A 63 -7.72 -21.77 11.96
C HIS A 63 -6.90 -20.72 11.20
N ARG A 64 -7.08 -19.42 11.46
CA ARG A 64 -6.45 -18.33 10.70
C ARG A 64 -4.93 -18.46 10.55
N SER A 65 -4.22 -18.84 11.61
CA SER A 65 -2.76 -18.97 11.60
C SER A 65 -2.31 -20.13 10.72
N ALA A 66 -3.06 -21.24 10.75
CA ALA A 66 -2.82 -22.37 9.87
C ALA A 66 -3.12 -22.02 8.40
N HIS A 67 -4.17 -21.23 8.14
CA HIS A 67 -4.46 -20.75 6.79
C HIS A 67 -3.39 -19.80 6.28
N LEU A 68 -2.90 -18.86 7.10
CA LEU A 68 -1.76 -18.00 6.76
C LEU A 68 -0.50 -18.81 6.43
N ALA A 69 -0.15 -19.79 7.27
CA ALA A 69 0.97 -20.68 7.01
C ALA A 69 0.79 -21.48 5.72
N SER A 70 -0.44 -21.93 5.43
CA SER A 70 -0.72 -22.70 4.22
C SER A 70 -0.53 -21.91 2.93
N LEU A 71 -0.77 -20.58 2.93
CA LEU A 71 -0.50 -19.72 1.77
C LEU A 71 1.01 -19.61 1.47
N LYS A 72 1.85 -19.98 2.44
CA LYS A 72 3.31 -20.00 2.32
C LYS A 72 3.89 -21.40 2.02
N ASP A 73 3.04 -22.40 1.86
CA ASP A 73 3.43 -23.78 1.58
C ASP A 73 3.10 -24.18 0.12
N ARG A 74 4.13 -24.59 -0.64
CA ARG A 74 3.99 -25.11 -2.02
C ARG A 74 3.00 -26.25 -2.12
N ARG A 75 2.92 -27.12 -1.11
CA ARG A 75 2.02 -28.29 -1.12
C ARG A 75 0.55 -27.90 -1.13
N THR A 76 0.20 -26.74 -0.56
CA THR A 76 -1.17 -26.20 -0.60
C THR A 76 -1.64 -25.98 -2.03
N TYR A 77 -0.75 -25.54 -2.92
CA TYR A 77 -1.08 -25.21 -4.30
C TYR A 77 -1.23 -26.45 -5.20
N LEU A 78 -0.85 -27.64 -4.72
CA LEU A 78 -1.13 -28.93 -5.39
C LEU A 78 -2.58 -29.38 -5.18
N ASN A 79 -3.32 -28.75 -4.25
CA ASN A 79 -4.72 -29.06 -3.96
C ASN A 79 -5.56 -27.77 -4.02
N PRO A 80 -6.25 -27.51 -5.15
CA PRO A 80 -7.03 -26.28 -5.34
C PRO A 80 -8.10 -26.03 -4.27
N ASP A 81 -8.74 -27.07 -3.74
CA ASP A 81 -9.77 -26.94 -2.69
C ASP A 81 -9.18 -26.47 -1.36
N ARG A 82 -8.00 -27.00 -0.99
CA ARG A 82 -7.27 -26.56 0.21
C ARG A 82 -6.85 -25.09 0.10
N TYR A 83 -6.33 -24.69 -1.05
CA TYR A 83 -5.98 -23.29 -1.32
C TYR A 83 -7.23 -22.39 -1.23
N LYS A 84 -8.30 -22.75 -1.95
CA LYS A 84 -9.56 -22.00 -1.96
C LYS A 84 -10.13 -21.84 -0.56
N ARG A 85 -10.16 -22.91 0.24
CA ARG A 85 -10.63 -22.85 1.64
C ARG A 85 -9.81 -21.86 2.46
N SER A 86 -8.49 -21.89 2.34
CA SER A 86 -7.61 -21.02 3.12
C SER A 86 -7.80 -19.54 2.75
N VAL A 87 -7.93 -19.25 1.47
CA VAL A 87 -8.25 -17.89 0.98
C VAL A 87 -9.64 -17.43 1.45
N LEU A 88 -10.66 -18.28 1.33
CA LEU A 88 -12.03 -17.94 1.73
C LEU A 88 -12.15 -17.70 3.24
N ASP A 89 -11.55 -18.56 4.06
CA ASP A 89 -11.59 -18.42 5.52
C ASP A 89 -10.81 -17.15 5.94
N LEU A 90 -9.66 -16.82 5.34
CA LEU A 90 -8.94 -15.58 5.62
C LEU A 90 -9.70 -14.32 5.18
N ASN A 91 -10.32 -14.34 4.00
CA ASN A 91 -11.19 -13.24 3.56
C ASN A 91 -12.38 -13.05 4.50
N ARG A 92 -12.98 -14.14 5.01
CA ARG A 92 -14.05 -14.06 6.00
C ARG A 92 -13.58 -13.39 7.29
N VAL A 93 -12.37 -13.70 7.77
CA VAL A 93 -11.79 -13.03 8.94
C VAL A 93 -11.59 -11.53 8.69
N LEU A 94 -11.06 -11.15 7.53
CA LEU A 94 -10.85 -9.74 7.17
C LEU A 94 -12.17 -8.97 7.03
N GLU A 95 -13.17 -9.56 6.38
CA GLU A 95 -14.51 -8.99 6.25
C GLU A 95 -15.08 -8.69 7.65
N LYS A 96 -15.04 -9.68 8.55
CA LYS A 96 -15.52 -9.54 9.92
C LYS A 96 -14.72 -8.56 10.76
N ALA A 97 -13.41 -8.45 10.54
CA ALA A 97 -12.58 -7.44 11.18
C ALA A 97 -13.00 -6.00 10.81
N ALA A 98 -13.62 -5.84 9.64
CA ALA A 98 -14.07 -4.57 9.10
C ALA A 98 -15.56 -4.28 9.36
N ASP A 99 -16.35 -5.21 9.93
CA ASP A 99 -17.82 -5.10 10.05
C ASP A 99 -18.29 -3.80 10.71
N LYS A 100 -17.56 -3.31 11.73
CA LYS A 100 -17.88 -2.07 12.44
C LYS A 100 -17.51 -0.78 11.70
N TYR A 101 -16.90 -0.91 10.52
CA TYR A 101 -16.46 0.19 9.68
C TYR A 101 -17.27 0.24 8.38
N THR A 102 -17.19 1.36 7.68
CA THR A 102 -17.93 1.58 6.43
C THR A 102 -17.18 1.01 5.22
N ALA A 103 -16.63 -0.19 5.35
CA ALA A 103 -15.84 -0.85 4.32
C ALA A 103 -15.91 -2.38 4.38
N THR A 104 -15.61 -3.01 3.26
CA THR A 104 -15.34 -4.45 3.13
C THR A 104 -13.88 -4.64 2.77
N VAL A 105 -13.17 -5.51 3.50
CA VAL A 105 -11.74 -5.78 3.31
C VAL A 105 -11.54 -7.26 2.95
N GLY A 106 -10.70 -7.51 1.95
CA GLY A 106 -10.20 -8.84 1.62
C GLY A 106 -8.69 -8.83 1.39
N LEU A 107 -8.11 -9.99 1.09
CA LEU A 107 -6.67 -10.17 0.88
C LEU A 107 -6.11 -9.35 -0.30
N THR A 108 -6.96 -9.01 -1.27
CA THR A 108 -6.56 -8.31 -2.49
C THR A 108 -7.48 -7.15 -2.86
N ASN A 109 -8.48 -6.85 -2.04
CA ASN A 109 -9.49 -5.85 -2.38
C ASN A 109 -9.92 -5.04 -1.15
N TYR A 110 -10.36 -3.82 -1.41
CA TYR A 110 -10.95 -2.92 -0.44
C TYR A 110 -12.10 -2.19 -1.12
N GLN A 111 -13.26 -2.17 -0.48
CA GLN A 111 -14.43 -1.46 -0.98
C GLN A 111 -15.02 -0.61 0.13
N GLY A 112 -15.04 0.71 -0.06
CA GLY A 112 -15.83 1.61 0.78
C GLY A 112 -17.32 1.43 0.51
N LYS A 113 -18.14 1.44 1.55
CA LYS A 113 -19.61 1.40 1.44
C LYS A 113 -20.19 2.78 1.13
N GLU A 114 -19.57 3.83 1.67
CA GLU A 114 -20.04 5.22 1.55
C GLU A 114 -19.22 6.06 0.56
N PHE A 115 -17.95 5.68 0.35
CA PHE A 115 -17.00 6.44 -0.44
C PHE A 115 -16.52 5.64 -1.64
N SER A 116 -16.47 6.30 -2.80
CA SER A 116 -15.94 5.73 -4.03
C SER A 116 -14.47 6.10 -4.26
N PRO A 117 -13.58 5.15 -4.56
CA PRO A 117 -12.19 5.46 -4.94
C PRO A 117 -12.08 6.16 -6.30
N LEU A 118 -13.19 6.27 -7.05
CA LEU A 118 -13.28 6.96 -8.34
C LEU A 118 -13.72 8.42 -8.20
N SER A 119 -14.16 8.85 -7.01
CA SER A 119 -14.63 10.21 -6.73
C SER A 119 -13.56 10.98 -5.95
N SER A 120 -13.00 12.04 -6.55
CA SER A 120 -12.04 12.90 -5.85
C SER A 120 -12.63 13.53 -4.58
N ARG A 121 -13.92 13.90 -4.61
CA ARG A 121 -14.65 14.40 -3.44
C ARG A 121 -14.69 13.37 -2.32
N ASP A 122 -14.92 12.11 -2.65
CA ASP A 122 -15.00 11.05 -1.64
C ASP A 122 -13.61 10.70 -1.09
N LEU A 123 -12.56 10.79 -1.92
CA LEU A 123 -11.17 10.67 -1.46
C LEU A 123 -10.80 11.79 -0.48
N ILE A 124 -11.21 13.03 -0.75
CA ILE A 124 -11.02 14.15 0.19
C ILE A 124 -11.77 13.89 1.49
N ARG A 125 -13.05 13.47 1.42
CA ARG A 125 -13.83 13.10 2.63
C ARG A 125 -13.22 11.94 3.41
N ALA A 126 -12.63 10.96 2.74
CA ALA A 126 -11.92 9.87 3.42
C ALA A 126 -10.70 10.39 4.20
N SER A 127 -10.06 11.46 3.76
CA SER A 127 -8.98 12.13 4.50
C SER A 127 -9.50 12.94 5.69
N GLU A 128 -10.71 13.49 5.62
CA GLU A 128 -11.32 14.23 6.74
C GLU A 128 -11.81 13.29 7.86
N ARG A 129 -12.00 12.01 7.55
CA ARG A 129 -12.55 10.99 8.47
C ARG A 129 -11.68 9.73 8.51
N PRO A 130 -10.41 9.85 8.92
CA PRO A 130 -9.50 8.72 8.91
C PRO A 130 -9.95 7.59 9.86
N ASP A 131 -10.70 7.93 10.91
CA ASP A 131 -11.28 7.03 11.92
C ASP A 131 -12.27 6.00 11.35
N LEU A 132 -12.89 6.28 10.20
CA LEU A 132 -13.79 5.36 9.51
C LEU A 132 -13.07 4.23 8.78
N ASN A 133 -11.74 4.32 8.63
CA ASN A 133 -10.96 3.30 7.94
C ASN A 133 -10.64 2.11 8.88
N PRO A 134 -10.87 0.84 8.45
CA PRO A 134 -10.54 -0.33 9.26
C PRO A 134 -9.09 -0.42 9.73
N PHE A 135 -8.15 0.11 8.94
CA PHE A 135 -6.73 0.11 9.24
C PHE A 135 -6.30 1.28 10.15
N TYR A 136 -7.19 2.21 10.51
CA TYR A 136 -6.87 3.39 11.31
C TYR A 136 -6.15 3.09 12.63
N PRO A 137 -6.62 2.15 13.47
CA PRO A 137 -5.92 1.86 14.72
C PRO A 137 -4.47 1.40 14.50
N TYR A 138 -4.23 0.65 13.41
CA TYR A 138 -2.90 0.20 13.05
C TYR A 138 -2.04 1.35 12.54
N PHE A 139 -2.47 2.04 11.48
CA PHE A 139 -1.61 3.05 10.87
C PHE A 139 -1.41 4.26 11.78
N ARG A 140 -2.39 4.60 12.63
CA ARG A 140 -2.23 5.66 13.64
C ARG A 140 -1.05 5.35 14.55
N SER A 141 -1.05 4.17 15.18
CA SER A 141 0.03 3.76 16.09
C SER A 141 1.35 3.65 15.35
N ARG A 142 1.33 3.01 14.16
CA ARG A 142 2.54 2.72 13.39
C ARG A 142 3.22 3.98 12.87
N LEU A 143 2.44 4.91 12.31
CA LEU A 143 2.96 6.15 11.75
C LEU A 143 3.45 7.10 12.84
N LEU A 144 2.77 7.19 13.99
CA LEU A 144 3.27 8.01 15.12
C LEU A 144 4.65 7.54 15.60
N GLY A 145 4.84 6.23 15.76
CA GLY A 145 6.15 5.67 16.12
C GLY A 145 7.23 6.02 15.09
N LEU A 146 6.93 5.85 13.79
CA LEU A 146 7.88 6.20 12.74
C LEU A 146 8.20 7.69 12.66
N LEU A 147 7.22 8.57 12.90
CA LEU A 147 7.44 10.02 12.96
C LEU A 147 8.36 10.39 14.12
N GLN A 148 8.17 9.79 15.30
CA GLN A 148 9.02 10.00 16.47
C GLN A 148 10.45 9.49 16.25
N GLU A 149 10.59 8.27 15.72
CA GLU A 149 11.88 7.61 15.51
C GLU A 149 12.73 8.27 14.41
N ASN A 150 12.11 8.73 13.32
CA ASN A 150 12.84 9.09 12.10
C ASN A 150 12.77 10.59 11.75
N GLN A 151 11.84 11.34 12.37
CA GLN A 151 11.60 12.77 12.11
C GLN A 151 11.68 13.14 10.61
N PRO A 152 10.92 12.45 9.73
CA PRO A 152 11.04 12.66 8.31
C PRO A 152 10.49 14.03 7.90
N SER A 153 11.09 14.67 6.89
CA SER A 153 10.54 15.87 6.24
C SER A 153 9.65 15.57 5.03
N ILE A 154 9.73 14.34 4.50
CA ILE A 154 8.96 13.87 3.33
C ILE A 154 8.36 12.49 3.63
N ILE A 155 7.08 12.33 3.33
CA ILE A 155 6.38 11.05 3.24
C ILE A 155 5.85 10.86 1.82
N GLY A 156 6.29 9.78 1.17
CA GLY A 156 5.82 9.38 -0.15
C GLY A 156 4.89 8.18 -0.09
N PHE A 157 3.79 8.21 -0.82
CA PHE A 157 2.85 7.09 -0.97
C PHE A 157 2.93 6.52 -2.39
N SER A 158 3.13 5.20 -2.49
CA SER A 158 3.11 4.46 -3.76
C SER A 158 1.71 3.90 -4.03
N LEU A 159 0.85 4.73 -4.62
CA LEU A 159 -0.55 4.43 -4.93
C LEU A 159 -0.68 3.86 -6.36
N ASN A 160 -0.82 2.54 -6.46
CA ASN A 160 -0.82 1.81 -7.73
C ASN A 160 -2.20 1.27 -8.14
N TYR A 161 -3.06 0.94 -7.16
CA TYR A 161 -4.35 0.29 -7.40
C TYR A 161 -5.52 1.09 -6.79
N LEU A 162 -6.71 0.99 -7.39
CA LEU A 162 -7.91 1.64 -6.87
C LEU A 162 -8.26 1.18 -5.44
N SER A 163 -8.03 -0.10 -5.13
CA SER A 163 -8.21 -0.67 -3.78
C SER A 163 -7.31 -0.04 -2.71
N GLN A 164 -6.29 0.74 -3.12
CA GLN A 164 -5.44 1.47 -2.19
C GLN A 164 -5.91 2.91 -1.92
N ALA A 165 -6.76 3.47 -2.78
CA ALA A 165 -6.99 4.92 -2.80
C ALA A 165 -7.63 5.42 -1.49
N LEU A 166 -8.73 4.81 -1.03
CA LEU A 166 -9.43 5.26 0.18
C LEU A 166 -8.55 5.16 1.43
N CYS A 167 -7.78 4.08 1.59
CA CYS A 167 -6.84 3.94 2.69
C CYS A 167 -5.70 4.95 2.62
N THR A 168 -5.16 5.20 1.42
CA THR A 168 -4.10 6.20 1.22
C THR A 168 -4.57 7.58 1.67
N PHE A 169 -5.78 7.98 1.27
CA PHE A 169 -6.33 9.28 1.65
C PHE A 169 -6.66 9.38 3.14
N ALA A 170 -7.17 8.32 3.76
CA ALA A 170 -7.31 8.27 5.22
C ALA A 170 -5.95 8.44 5.93
N MET A 171 -4.90 7.78 5.45
CA MET A 171 -3.54 7.95 6.01
C MET A 171 -3.01 9.37 5.82
N ILE A 172 -3.24 9.99 4.65
CA ILE A 172 -2.86 11.38 4.37
C ILE A 172 -3.55 12.34 5.33
N GLY A 173 -4.86 12.20 5.52
CA GLY A 173 -5.63 13.02 6.44
C GLY A 173 -5.10 12.94 7.87
N PHE A 174 -4.89 11.72 8.35
CA PHE A 174 -4.26 11.48 9.65
C PHE A 174 -2.89 12.16 9.79
N LEU A 175 -2.03 12.09 8.77
CA LEU A 175 -0.71 12.73 8.80
C LEU A 175 -0.81 14.25 8.82
N ARG A 176 -1.77 14.85 8.12
CA ARG A 176 -2.01 16.30 8.14
C ARG A 176 -2.47 16.79 9.51
N GLU A 177 -3.28 16.00 10.21
CA GLU A 177 -3.68 16.28 11.59
C GLU A 177 -2.51 16.10 12.57
N ALA A 178 -1.71 15.04 12.41
CA ALA A 178 -0.67 14.68 13.35
C ALA A 178 0.62 15.52 13.21
N CYS A 179 0.95 16.01 12.01
CA CYS A 179 2.18 16.76 11.76
C CYS A 179 2.07 17.71 10.55
N THR A 180 2.09 19.02 10.82
CA THR A 180 1.86 20.06 9.81
C THR A 180 3.07 20.37 8.91
N GLY A 181 4.29 20.00 9.33
CA GLY A 181 5.53 20.29 8.59
C GLY A 181 5.91 19.26 7.51
N LEU A 182 5.11 18.20 7.34
CA LEU A 182 5.42 17.12 6.39
C LEU A 182 5.10 17.51 4.96
N ARG A 183 6.05 17.27 4.06
CA ARG A 183 5.78 17.24 2.62
C ARG A 183 5.22 15.88 2.22
N LEU A 184 3.98 15.85 1.76
CA LEU A 184 3.29 14.65 1.30
C LEU A 184 3.37 14.53 -0.22
N VAL A 185 3.86 13.37 -0.67
CA VAL A 185 4.08 13.05 -2.08
C VAL A 185 3.24 11.83 -2.44
N LEU A 186 2.52 11.89 -3.56
CA LEU A 186 1.79 10.78 -4.12
C LEU A 186 2.36 10.41 -5.48
N GLY A 187 2.67 9.14 -5.69
CA GLY A 187 3.06 8.60 -6.99
C GLY A 187 2.50 7.21 -7.20
N GLY A 188 2.91 6.57 -8.29
CA GLY A 188 2.48 5.21 -8.64
C GLY A 188 1.54 5.16 -9.84
N GLY A 189 1.18 3.94 -10.22
CA GLY A 189 0.41 3.67 -11.45
C GLY A 189 -0.93 4.39 -11.49
N LEU A 190 -1.67 4.43 -10.38
CA LEU A 190 -2.99 5.05 -10.34
C LEU A 190 -2.90 6.58 -10.47
N ILE A 191 -1.93 7.20 -9.79
CA ILE A 191 -1.67 8.65 -9.92
C ILE A 191 -1.29 9.00 -11.36
N THR A 192 -0.40 8.21 -11.96
CA THR A 192 -0.01 8.36 -13.37
C THR A 192 -1.24 8.28 -14.28
N SER A 193 -2.12 7.30 -14.07
CA SER A 193 -3.36 7.16 -14.85
C SER A 193 -4.29 8.35 -14.70
N TRP A 194 -4.46 8.90 -13.49
CA TRP A 194 -5.30 10.09 -13.27
C TRP A 194 -4.73 11.31 -13.99
N MET A 195 -3.44 11.58 -13.83
CA MET A 195 -2.77 12.76 -14.40
C MET A 195 -2.72 12.75 -15.92
N LYS A 196 -2.76 11.57 -16.56
CA LYS A 196 -2.80 11.44 -18.02
C LYS A 196 -4.18 11.68 -18.65
N ARG A 197 -5.25 11.78 -17.85
CA ARG A 197 -6.59 12.02 -18.38
C ARG A 197 -6.68 13.42 -19.00
N PRO A 198 -7.24 13.56 -20.22
CA PRO A 198 -7.47 14.88 -20.81
C PRO A 198 -8.30 15.78 -19.87
N GLY A 199 -7.86 17.01 -19.69
CA GLY A 199 -8.53 17.98 -18.81
C GLY A 199 -8.38 17.71 -17.30
N TRP A 200 -7.46 16.83 -16.90
CA TRP A 200 -7.17 16.60 -15.48
C TRP A 200 -6.72 17.90 -14.79
N GLN A 201 -7.37 18.21 -13.67
CA GLN A 201 -6.99 19.26 -12.75
C GLN A 201 -6.74 18.62 -11.39
N ASN A 202 -5.73 19.08 -10.66
CA ASN A 202 -5.39 18.50 -9.36
C ASN A 202 -6.47 18.84 -8.32
N PRO A 203 -7.31 17.89 -7.88
CA PRO A 203 -8.35 18.15 -6.89
C PRO A 203 -7.81 18.07 -5.45
N PHE A 204 -6.57 17.64 -5.26
CA PHE A 204 -5.97 17.35 -3.95
C PHE A 204 -5.05 18.46 -3.45
N ARG A 205 -5.13 19.65 -4.06
CA ARG A 205 -4.35 20.82 -3.66
C ARG A 205 -4.61 21.16 -2.19
N GLY A 206 -3.55 21.42 -1.43
CA GLY A 206 -3.62 21.68 0.01
C GLY A 206 -3.62 20.41 0.87
N LEU A 207 -4.03 19.27 0.30
CA LEU A 207 -3.94 17.97 0.98
C LEU A 207 -2.63 17.25 0.64
N VAL A 208 -2.18 17.32 -0.61
CA VAL A 208 -0.97 16.67 -1.12
C VAL A 208 -0.09 17.70 -1.80
N ASP A 209 1.20 17.73 -1.47
CA ASP A 209 2.13 18.77 -1.94
C ASP A 209 2.65 18.46 -3.34
N HIS A 210 2.94 17.19 -3.63
CA HIS A 210 3.47 16.78 -4.92
C HIS A 210 2.79 15.51 -5.45
N LEU A 211 2.41 15.54 -6.72
CA LEU A 211 1.94 14.39 -7.47
C LEU A 211 2.97 14.03 -8.55
N ILE A 212 3.42 12.78 -8.55
CA ILE A 212 4.43 12.29 -9.49
C ILE A 212 3.77 11.32 -10.47
N SER A 213 3.85 11.67 -11.76
CA SER A 213 3.43 10.82 -12.87
C SER A 213 4.65 10.13 -13.48
N GLY A 214 4.56 8.81 -13.71
CA GLY A 214 5.65 8.02 -14.28
C GLY A 214 6.74 7.63 -13.26
N PRO A 215 8.00 7.47 -13.71
CA PRO A 215 9.12 7.13 -12.83
C PRO A 215 9.31 8.15 -11.71
N GLY A 216 9.47 7.65 -10.48
CA GLY A 216 9.54 8.48 -9.28
C GLY A 216 10.95 8.82 -8.80
N GLU A 217 11.96 8.18 -9.36
CA GLU A 217 13.36 8.25 -8.93
C GLU A 217 13.90 9.68 -8.99
N ALA A 218 13.93 10.29 -10.17
CA ALA A 218 14.44 11.65 -10.34
C ALA A 218 13.61 12.70 -9.58
N PRO A 219 12.26 12.73 -9.66
CA PRO A 219 11.48 13.70 -8.90
C PRO A 219 11.66 13.59 -7.38
N LEU A 220 11.77 12.38 -6.82
CA LEU A 220 12.02 12.22 -5.38
C LEU A 220 13.41 12.70 -4.98
N LEU A 221 14.44 12.48 -5.82
CA LEU A 221 15.79 13.01 -5.59
C LEU A 221 15.79 14.53 -5.59
N THR A 222 15.13 15.17 -6.56
CA THR A 222 14.96 16.63 -6.59
C THR A 222 14.25 17.13 -5.34
N LEU A 223 13.17 16.47 -4.89
CA LEU A 223 12.46 16.85 -3.67
C LEU A 223 13.30 16.69 -2.40
N ALA A 224 14.24 15.73 -2.41
CA ALA A 224 15.21 15.52 -1.35
C ALA A 224 16.39 16.52 -1.39
N GLY A 225 16.42 17.44 -2.36
CA GLY A 225 17.45 18.47 -2.48
C GLY A 225 18.69 18.04 -3.27
N MET A 226 18.61 16.92 -4.01
CA MET A 226 19.72 16.46 -4.85
C MET A 226 19.66 17.17 -6.22
N ASN A 227 20.74 17.91 -6.52
CA ASN A 227 20.87 18.67 -7.77
C ASN A 227 21.72 17.95 -8.82
N GLU A 228 22.59 17.02 -8.40
CA GLU A 228 23.41 16.20 -9.28
C GLU A 228 23.02 14.73 -9.14
N MET A 229 22.67 14.11 -10.27
CA MET A 229 22.42 12.67 -10.31
C MET A 229 23.74 11.95 -10.53
N GLN A 230 24.05 11.00 -9.66
CA GLN A 230 25.19 10.11 -9.87
C GLN A 230 24.96 9.29 -11.15
N ASN A 231 25.99 9.22 -11.98
CA ASN A 231 25.95 8.42 -13.20
C ASN A 231 26.01 6.93 -12.85
N GLY A 232 25.07 6.15 -13.39
CA GLY A 232 24.98 4.70 -13.19
C GLY A 232 23.57 4.25 -12.82
N GLY A 233 23.18 3.04 -13.25
CA GLY A 233 21.90 2.48 -12.86
C GLY A 233 21.91 2.09 -11.37
N SER A 234 20.94 2.55 -10.58
CA SER A 234 20.78 2.10 -9.20
C SER A 234 20.13 0.72 -9.14
N MET A 235 20.68 -0.19 -8.33
CA MET A 235 20.05 -1.48 -8.04
C MET A 235 18.87 -1.31 -7.07
N PRO A 236 17.75 -2.04 -7.25
CA PRO A 236 16.66 -2.06 -6.26
C PRO A 236 17.16 -2.52 -4.88
N ASP A 237 16.68 -1.87 -3.82
CA ASP A 237 16.98 -2.24 -2.43
C ASP A 237 15.74 -2.79 -1.73
N TYR A 238 15.76 -4.08 -1.40
CA TYR A 238 14.69 -4.79 -0.70
C TYR A 238 14.94 -4.92 0.81
N ALA A 239 16.08 -4.49 1.34
CA ALA A 239 16.48 -4.74 2.73
C ALA A 239 15.52 -4.16 3.78
N GLY A 240 14.79 -3.09 3.41
CA GLY A 240 13.81 -2.44 4.27
C GLY A 240 12.43 -3.12 4.33
N LEU A 241 12.20 -4.21 3.58
CA LEU A 241 10.91 -4.89 3.46
C LEU A 241 10.93 -6.27 4.15
N PRO A 242 9.80 -6.71 4.75
CA PRO A 242 9.71 -7.99 5.47
C PRO A 242 9.55 -9.17 4.50
N VAL A 243 10.60 -9.48 3.74
CA VAL A 243 10.58 -10.47 2.64
C VAL A 243 10.07 -11.86 3.04
N GLN A 244 10.23 -12.24 4.31
CA GLN A 244 9.79 -13.54 4.82
C GLN A 244 8.29 -13.60 5.10
N ASP A 245 7.58 -12.47 5.19
CA ASP A 245 6.19 -12.41 5.66
C ASP A 245 5.15 -12.37 4.54
N TYR A 246 5.58 -12.23 3.29
CA TYR A 246 4.69 -12.27 2.14
C TYR A 246 3.98 -13.63 1.98
N LEU A 247 2.73 -13.56 1.52
CA LEU A 247 1.80 -14.68 1.39
C LEU A 247 1.92 -15.35 0.02
N SER A 248 3.04 -16.03 -0.18
CA SER A 248 3.35 -16.79 -1.39
C SER A 248 4.04 -18.11 -1.06
N PRO A 249 3.90 -19.16 -1.89
CA PRO A 249 4.42 -20.51 -1.60
C PRO A 249 5.95 -20.62 -1.59
N GLY A 250 6.66 -19.51 -1.75
CA GLY A 250 8.10 -19.41 -1.71
C GLY A 250 8.52 -17.97 -1.93
N PHE A 251 9.81 -17.70 -1.76
CA PHE A 251 10.35 -16.38 -1.98
C PHE A 251 10.12 -15.91 -3.43
N VAL A 252 9.54 -14.71 -3.57
CA VAL A 252 9.35 -14.02 -4.84
C VAL A 252 10.18 -12.74 -4.81
N LEU A 253 11.11 -12.61 -5.75
CA LEU A 253 11.91 -11.40 -5.95
C LEU A 253 11.49 -10.73 -7.26
N PRO A 254 10.70 -9.65 -7.21
CA PRO A 254 10.36 -8.91 -8.40
C PRO A 254 11.60 -8.30 -9.07
N TYR A 255 11.67 -8.40 -10.39
CA TYR A 255 12.75 -7.85 -11.19
C TYR A 255 12.19 -7.21 -12.46
N SER A 256 12.66 -6.03 -12.80
CA SER A 256 12.28 -5.29 -14.01
C SER A 256 13.45 -5.36 -14.99
N GLY A 257 13.33 -6.20 -16.02
CA GLY A 257 14.33 -6.32 -17.09
C GLY A 257 14.22 -5.24 -18.17
N SER A 258 13.11 -4.49 -18.18
CA SER A 258 12.88 -3.36 -19.10
C SER A 258 11.90 -2.37 -18.48
N SER A 259 11.90 -1.14 -19.00
CA SER A 259 10.99 -0.07 -18.59
C SER A 259 10.11 0.39 -19.76
N GLY A 260 8.84 0.67 -19.46
CA GLY A 260 7.86 1.09 -20.45
C GLY A 260 7.25 -0.07 -21.23
N CYS A 261 6.21 0.23 -22.02
CA CYS A 261 5.57 -0.71 -22.91
C CYS A 261 5.84 -0.23 -24.34
N HIS A 262 6.40 -1.08 -25.20
CA HIS A 262 6.65 -0.69 -26.60
C HIS A 262 5.34 -0.52 -27.39
N PHE A 263 4.30 -1.30 -27.05
CA PHE A 263 3.05 -1.33 -27.81
C PHE A 263 2.24 -0.02 -27.76
N ARG A 264 2.11 0.62 -26.57
CA ARG A 264 1.44 1.92 -26.29
C ARG A 264 0.10 2.22 -26.98
N ARG A 265 -0.61 1.20 -27.48
CA ARG A 265 -1.83 1.36 -28.28
C ARG A 265 -3.03 0.59 -27.72
N CYS A 266 -2.95 0.13 -26.47
CA CYS A 266 -4.10 -0.51 -25.84
C CYS A 266 -5.20 0.54 -25.60
N ALA A 267 -6.44 0.24 -25.98
CA ALA A 267 -7.59 1.13 -25.76
C ALA A 267 -7.87 1.43 -24.27
N PHE A 268 -7.35 0.62 -23.36
CA PHE A 268 -7.59 0.69 -21.92
C PHE A 268 -6.37 1.06 -21.08
N CYS A 269 -5.17 1.18 -21.67
CA CYS A 269 -3.97 1.61 -20.93
C CYS A 269 -3.70 3.09 -21.21
N PRO A 270 -3.70 3.96 -20.18
CA PRO A 270 -3.40 5.39 -20.34
C PRO A 270 -1.92 5.67 -20.61
#